data_AF-A0A2W5XZ47-F1
#
_entry.id   AF-A0A2W5XZ47-F1
#
_cell.length_a   1.000
_cell.length_b   1.000
_cell.length_c   1.000
_cell.angle_alpha   90.00
_cell.angle_beta   90.00
_cell.angle_gamma   90.00
#
_symmetry.space_group_name_H-M   'P 1'
#
loop_
_entity.id
_entity.type
_entity.pdbx_description
1 polymer ?
#
loop_
_entity_poly.entity_id
_entity_poly.type
_entity_poly.pdbx_seq_one_letter_code
_entity_poly.pdbx_strand_id
1 'polypeptide(L)'
;MLCKAAELEHTIMCQYLFAAFSLKQRTEEGLTEEELAAATRWRRVISHVASEEMLHLALVHNLLSAATLRLRLTALRAPAPLGAAGRTSWRPTSSRPTSGPVRASTPGTTFIRCCRYNSHGC
;
A
#
# COMPACT_ATOMS: atom_id res chain seq x y z
N MET A 1 8.77 -5.20 12.11
CA MET A 1 10.11 -4.63 11.84
C MET A 1 10.32 -4.28 10.36
N LEU A 2 10.00 -5.15 9.38
CA LEU A 2 10.23 -4.86 7.95
C LEU A 2 9.53 -3.59 7.41
N CYS A 3 8.28 -3.30 7.81
CA CYS A 3 7.63 -2.04 7.37
C CYS A 3 8.37 -0.80 7.88
N LYS A 4 8.95 -0.86 9.10
CA LYS A 4 9.75 0.24 9.65
C LYS A 4 11.09 0.39 8.96
N ALA A 5 11.71 -0.72 8.54
CA ALA A 5 12.85 -0.67 7.65
C ALA A 5 12.47 0.00 6.31
N ALA A 6 11.38 -0.41 5.67
CA ALA A 6 10.93 0.19 4.40
C ALA A 6 10.68 1.70 4.51
N GLU A 7 10.01 2.14 5.58
CA GLU A 7 9.80 3.57 5.87
C GLU A 7 11.14 4.32 6.01
N LEU A 8 12.10 3.74 6.73
CA LEU A 8 13.43 4.31 6.93
C LEU A 8 14.19 4.42 5.60
N GLU A 9 14.36 3.31 4.88
CA GLU A 9 15.11 3.26 3.61
C GLU A 9 14.54 4.24 2.58
N HIS A 10 13.21 4.31 2.45
CA HIS A 10 12.56 5.26 1.56
C HIS A 10 12.84 6.72 1.96
N THR A 11 12.77 7.02 3.24
CA THR A 11 12.95 8.39 3.75
C THR A 11 14.40 8.85 3.54
N ILE A 12 15.39 8.02 3.88
CA ILE A 12 16.82 8.38 3.74
C ILE A 12 17.24 8.43 2.26
N MET A 13 16.72 7.55 1.41
CA MET A 13 16.90 7.62 -0.05
C MET A 13 16.45 8.98 -0.58
N CYS A 14 15.24 9.42 -0.23
CA CYS A 14 14.70 10.71 -0.66
C CYS A 14 15.52 11.90 -0.12
N GLN A 15 16.02 11.82 1.12
CA GLN A 15 16.90 12.85 1.70
C GLN A 15 18.22 12.96 0.93
N TYR A 16 18.87 11.84 0.58
CA TYR A 16 20.10 11.85 -0.20
C TYR A 16 19.87 12.37 -1.62
N LEU A 17 18.78 11.98 -2.29
CA LEU A 17 18.43 12.52 -3.61
C LEU A 17 18.20 14.03 -3.53
N PHE A 18 17.45 14.50 -2.53
CA PHE A 18 17.25 15.92 -2.32
C PHE A 18 18.58 16.65 -2.13
N ALA A 19 19.47 16.14 -1.28
CA ALA A 19 20.78 16.74 -1.05
C ALA A 19 21.62 16.79 -2.35
N ALA A 20 21.71 15.70 -3.10
CA ALA A 20 22.48 15.61 -4.33
C ALA A 20 21.97 16.56 -5.42
N PHE A 21 20.64 16.72 -5.55
CA PHE A 21 20.03 17.60 -6.55
C PHE A 21 19.93 19.06 -6.11
N SER A 22 20.15 19.36 -4.83
CA SER A 22 20.18 20.72 -4.30
C SER A 22 21.56 21.38 -4.37
N LEU A 23 22.61 20.63 -4.72
CA LEU A 23 23.95 21.19 -4.91
C LEU A 23 24.02 22.04 -6.20
N LYS A 24 24.66 23.22 -6.08
CA LYS A 24 25.01 24.09 -7.20
C LYS A 24 25.91 23.34 -8.20
N GLN A 25 25.77 23.65 -9.49
CA GLN A 25 26.39 22.91 -10.60
C GLN A 25 27.29 23.78 -11.49
N ARG A 26 27.29 25.10 -11.30
CA ARG A 26 28.07 26.06 -12.09
C ARG A 26 28.74 27.09 -11.18
N THR A 27 29.88 27.61 -11.64
CA THR A 27 30.59 28.72 -10.99
C THR A 27 29.76 30.00 -10.97
N GLU A 28 28.90 30.21 -11.98
CA GLU A 28 27.90 31.29 -12.07
C GLU A 28 26.97 31.38 -10.85
N GLU A 29 26.80 30.28 -10.12
CA GLU A 29 25.97 30.21 -8.91
C GLU A 29 26.73 30.70 -7.65
N GLY A 30 27.93 31.27 -7.82
CA GLY A 30 28.76 31.82 -6.76
C GLY A 30 29.67 30.79 -6.09
N LEU A 31 30.19 29.83 -6.87
CA LEU A 31 31.21 28.88 -6.42
C LEU A 31 32.54 29.19 -7.08
N THR A 32 33.64 29.04 -6.32
CA THR A 32 34.99 28.92 -6.91
C THR A 32 35.12 27.59 -7.67
N GLU A 33 36.11 27.48 -8.55
CA GLU A 33 36.35 26.24 -9.31
C GLU A 33 36.67 25.05 -8.37
N GLU A 34 37.38 25.30 -7.27
CA GLU A 34 37.72 24.30 -6.27
C GLU A 34 36.48 23.80 -5.50
N GLU A 35 35.60 24.72 -5.11
CA GLU A 35 34.33 24.39 -4.47
C GLU A 35 33.39 23.65 -5.42
N LEU A 36 33.33 24.06 -6.70
CA LEU A 36 32.54 23.36 -7.72
C LEU A 36 33.06 21.94 -7.94
N ALA A 37 34.38 21.76 -8.00
CA ALA A 37 34.99 20.44 -8.08
C ALA A 37 34.64 19.59 -6.85
N ALA A 38 34.64 20.17 -5.65
CA ALA A 38 34.23 19.49 -4.42
C ALA A 38 32.73 19.12 -4.43
N ALA A 39 31.85 20.05 -4.79
CA ALA A 39 30.41 19.81 -4.91
C ALA A 39 30.10 18.71 -5.92
N THR A 40 30.80 18.69 -7.06
CA THR A 40 30.67 17.64 -8.07
C THR A 40 31.08 16.26 -7.54
N ARG A 41 32.19 16.18 -6.78
CA ARG A 41 32.62 14.93 -6.13
C ARG A 41 31.57 14.45 -5.12
N TRP A 42 31.12 15.34 -4.24
CA TRP A 42 30.11 15.01 -3.22
C TRP A 42 28.79 14.58 -3.83
N ARG A 43 28.32 15.25 -4.89
CA ARG A 43 27.11 14.85 -5.60
C ARG A 43 27.18 13.39 -6.07
N ARG A 44 28.32 12.97 -6.63
CA ARG A 44 28.52 11.57 -7.07
C ARG A 44 28.44 10.60 -5.89
N VAL A 45 29.09 10.92 -4.77
CA VAL A 45 29.07 10.10 -3.55
C VAL A 45 27.65 9.98 -3.01
N ILE A 46 26.93 11.11 -2.86
CA ILE A 46 25.57 11.13 -2.31
C ILE A 46 24.60 10.38 -3.22
N SER A 47 24.70 10.56 -4.55
CA SER A 47 23.89 9.81 -5.51
C SER A 47 24.18 8.30 -5.49
N HIS A 48 25.43 7.91 -5.22
CA HIS A 48 25.78 6.51 -5.03
C HIS A 48 25.11 5.92 -3.79
N VAL A 49 25.21 6.60 -2.64
CA VAL A 49 24.54 6.17 -1.39
C VAL A 49 23.02 6.07 -1.60
N ALA A 50 22.40 7.06 -2.26
CA ALA A 50 20.97 7.00 -2.57
C ALA A 50 20.59 5.75 -3.39
N SER A 51 21.49 5.26 -4.25
CA SER A 51 21.29 4.04 -5.02
C SER A 51 21.43 2.77 -4.16
N GLU A 52 22.29 2.80 -3.13
CA GLU A 52 22.38 1.72 -2.13
C GLU A 52 21.07 1.64 -1.33
N GLU A 53 20.48 2.77 -0.93
CA GLU A 53 19.20 2.78 -0.23
C GLU A 53 18.03 2.29 -1.12
N MET A 54 18.08 2.54 -2.44
CA MET A 54 17.14 1.92 -3.39
C MET A 54 17.26 0.39 -3.38
N LEU A 55 18.49 -0.14 -3.32
CA LEU A 55 18.74 -1.58 -3.23
C LEU A 55 18.23 -2.14 -1.89
N HIS A 56 18.48 -1.46 -0.76
CA HIS A 56 17.95 -1.86 0.54
C HIS A 56 16.42 -1.89 0.55
N LEU A 57 15.77 -0.86 0.01
CA LEU A 57 14.31 -0.81 -0.11
C LEU A 57 13.77 -1.95 -0.99
N ALA A 58 14.45 -2.28 -2.09
CA ALA A 58 14.08 -3.42 -2.94
C ALA A 58 14.20 -4.75 -2.19
N LEU A 59 15.27 -4.94 -1.40
CA LEU A 59 15.46 -6.13 -0.58
C LEU A 59 14.37 -6.25 0.50
N VAL A 60 14.03 -5.15 1.19
CA VAL A 60 12.94 -5.14 2.18
C VAL A 60 11.60 -5.50 1.52
N HIS A 61 11.29 -4.96 0.34
CA HIS A 61 10.08 -5.30 -0.40
C HIS A 61 10.05 -6.77 -0.85
N ASN A 62 11.19 -7.34 -1.26
CA ASN A 62 11.28 -8.77 -1.58
C ASN A 62 10.96 -9.63 -0.36
N LEU A 63 11.51 -9.28 0.82
CA LEU A 63 11.25 -10.01 2.07
C LEU A 63 9.79 -9.87 2.54
N LEU A 64 9.22 -8.66 2.47
CA LEU A 64 7.80 -8.43 2.77
C LEU A 64 6.90 -9.24 1.84
N SER A 65 7.20 -9.25 0.55
CA SER A 65 6.45 -10.02 -0.45
C SER A 65 6.53 -11.52 -0.17
N ALA A 66 7.72 -12.04 0.18
CA ALA A 66 7.90 -13.44 0.56
C ALA A 66 7.11 -13.82 1.82
N ALA A 67 7.11 -12.96 2.84
CA ALA A 67 6.35 -13.17 4.07
C ALA A 67 4.83 -13.18 3.80
N THR A 68 4.33 -12.21 3.03
CA THR A 68 2.92 -12.12 2.65
C THR A 68 2.49 -13.32 1.79
N LEU A 69 3.29 -13.72 0.80
CA LEU A 69 3.03 -14.89 -0.03
C LEU A 69 2.99 -16.17 0.81
N ARG A 70 3.94 -16.33 1.75
CA ARG A 70 3.96 -17.48 2.66
C ARG A 70 2.70 -17.54 3.53
N LEU A 71 2.26 -16.42 4.10
CA LEU A 71 1.04 -16.37 4.89
C LEU A 71 -0.19 -16.72 4.03
N ARG A 72 -0.28 -16.20 2.80
CA ARG A 72 -1.36 -16.52 1.86
C ARG A 72 -1.40 -18.00 1.50
N LEU A 73 -0.26 -18.61 1.19
CA LEU A 73 -0.18 -20.05 0.91
C LEU A 73 -0.56 -20.90 2.12
N THR A 74 -0.15 -20.49 3.32
CA THR A 74 -0.48 -21.20 4.56
C THR A 74 -1.98 -21.09 4.88
N ALA A 75 -2.59 -19.94 4.64
CA ALA A 75 -4.04 -19.74 4.78
C ALA A 75 -4.85 -20.55 3.75
N LEU A 76 -4.41 -20.60 2.49
CA LEU A 76 -5.03 -21.43 1.45
C LEU A 76 -4.86 -22.93 1.70
N ARG A 77 -3.82 -23.32 2.43
CA ARG A 77 -3.50 -24.72 2.78
C ARG A 77 -4.11 -25.16 4.12
N ALA A 78 -4.69 -24.24 4.90
CA ALA A 78 -5.45 -24.63 6.07
C ALA A 78 -6.63 -25.49 5.61
N PRO A 79 -6.87 -26.67 6.22
CA PRO A 79 -8.02 -27.48 5.87
C PRO A 79 -9.28 -26.63 6.04
N ALA A 80 -10.18 -26.67 5.06
CA ALA A 80 -11.52 -26.10 5.23
C ALA A 80 -12.08 -26.62 6.56
N PRO A 81 -12.69 -25.77 7.40
CA PRO A 81 -13.21 -26.23 8.69
C PRO A 81 -14.16 -27.41 8.46
N LEU A 82 -13.74 -28.59 8.90
CA LEU A 82 -14.57 -29.80 8.90
C LEU A 82 -15.60 -29.63 10.02
N GLY A 83 -16.70 -28.93 9.73
CA GLY A 83 -17.80 -28.80 10.68
C GLY A 83 -18.57 -27.50 10.62
N ALA A 84 -19.37 -27.31 9.56
CA ALA A 84 -20.60 -26.53 9.64
C ALA A 84 -21.71 -27.15 8.76
N ALA A 85 -21.77 -28.49 8.72
CA ALA A 85 -23.01 -29.17 8.33
C ALA A 85 -23.93 -29.19 9.56
N GLY A 86 -24.65 -28.10 9.82
CA GLY A 86 -25.46 -27.99 11.03
C GLY A 86 -26.36 -26.77 11.09
N ARG A 87 -27.58 -26.93 10.56
CA ARG A 87 -28.78 -26.09 10.74
C ARG A 87 -28.84 -24.77 9.99
N THR A 88 -28.98 -24.85 8.66
CA THR A 88 -29.93 -23.94 7.99
C THR A 88 -31.34 -24.42 8.35
N SER A 89 -31.93 -23.90 9.43
CA SER A 89 -33.39 -23.97 9.57
C SER A 89 -33.99 -23.02 8.54
N TRP A 90 -34.08 -23.48 7.31
CA TRP A 90 -34.85 -22.81 6.27
C TRP A 90 -36.32 -22.91 6.70
N ARG A 91 -36.88 -21.82 7.27
CA ARG A 91 -38.34 -21.69 7.43
C ARG A 91 -38.88 -21.11 6.11
N PRO A 92 -39.79 -21.80 5.40
CA PRO A 92 -40.58 -21.14 4.39
C PRO A 92 -41.44 -20.09 5.11
N THR A 93 -41.24 -18.81 4.81
CA THR A 93 -42.29 -17.81 5.04
C THR A 93 -43.42 -18.15 4.09
N SER A 94 -44.45 -18.83 4.60
CA SER A 94 -45.72 -18.95 3.89
C SER A 94 -46.31 -17.55 3.74
N SER A 95 -46.18 -16.96 2.56
CA SER A 95 -46.95 -15.80 2.16
C SER A 95 -48.43 -16.18 2.16
N ARG A 96 -49.27 -15.38 2.81
CA ARG A 96 -50.69 -15.30 2.47
C ARG A 96 -50.93 -13.86 1.99
N PRO A 97 -51.17 -13.64 0.68
CA PRO A 97 -51.45 -12.32 0.18
C PRO A 97 -52.90 -11.98 0.53
N THR A 98 -53.12 -11.08 1.48
CA THR A 98 -54.43 -10.43 1.63
C THR A 98 -54.53 -9.31 0.60
N SER A 99 -55.42 -9.51 -0.36
CA SER A 99 -55.84 -8.52 -1.35
C SER A 99 -56.35 -7.25 -0.67
N GLY A 100 -55.63 -6.15 -0.82
CA GLY A 100 -56.05 -4.79 -0.50
C GLY A 100 -55.65 -3.86 -1.65
N PRO A 101 -56.41 -2.78 -1.91
CA PRO A 101 -56.36 -2.10 -3.21
C PRO A 101 -55.02 -1.40 -3.45
N VAL A 102 -54.51 -1.61 -4.66
CA VAL A 102 -53.29 -0.98 -5.20
C VAL A 102 -53.49 0.53 -5.25
N ARG A 103 -52.79 1.27 -4.40
CA ARG A 103 -52.61 2.72 -4.55
C ARG A 103 -51.22 2.96 -5.12
N ALA A 104 -51.20 3.44 -6.36
CA ALA A 104 -49.99 3.85 -7.05
C ALA A 104 -49.43 5.14 -6.42
N SER A 105 -48.15 5.11 -6.03
CA SER A 105 -47.34 6.29 -5.78
C SER A 105 -45.88 5.98 -6.10
N THR A 106 -45.51 6.34 -7.34
CA THR A 106 -44.23 6.84 -7.91
C THR A 106 -42.85 6.28 -7.49
N PRO A 107 -41.89 6.25 -8.44
CA PRO A 107 -40.62 5.54 -8.31
C PRO A 107 -39.52 6.43 -7.72
N GLY A 108 -38.65 5.85 -6.89
CA GLY A 108 -37.41 6.52 -6.52
C GLY A 108 -36.74 5.91 -5.29
N THR A 109 -35.52 5.42 -5.50
CA THR A 109 -34.50 5.25 -4.47
C THR A 109 -34.61 3.98 -3.60
N THR A 110 -33.93 2.92 -4.03
CA THR A 110 -33.27 2.01 -3.08
C THR A 110 -31.84 1.74 -3.56
N PHE A 111 -31.04 2.77 -3.28
CA PHE A 111 -29.67 2.72 -2.82
C PHE A 111 -29.03 1.31 -2.69
N ILE A 112 -28.11 1.00 -3.60
CA ILE A 112 -27.09 -0.04 -3.40
C ILE A 112 -26.23 0.40 -2.21
N ARG A 113 -26.28 -0.34 -1.11
CA ARG A 113 -25.34 -0.20 0.01
C ARG A 113 -24.75 -1.57 0.33
N CYS A 114 -23.50 -1.82 -0.09
CA CYS A 114 -22.37 -2.08 0.80
C CYS A 114 -21.12 -2.49 0.00
N CYS A 115 -20.23 -1.53 -0.30
CA CYS A 115 -18.79 -1.80 -0.33
C CYS A 115 -18.16 -0.87 0.69
N ARG A 116 -17.98 -1.37 1.92
CA ARG A 116 -17.22 -0.70 2.97
C ARG A 116 -15.75 -0.91 2.65
N TYR A 117 -15.08 0.11 2.12
CA TYR A 117 -13.62 0.18 2.03
C TYR A 117 -13.08 0.27 3.47
N ASN A 118 -12.43 -0.79 3.94
CA ASN A 118 -11.83 -0.82 5.27
C ASN A 118 -10.36 -0.41 5.17
N SER A 119 -10.09 0.85 5.47
CA SER A 119 -8.75 1.41 5.62
C SER A 119 -8.19 1.07 7.00
N HIS A 120 -7.55 -0.09 7.10
CA HIS A 120 -6.53 -0.41 8.09
C HIS A 120 -5.44 -1.13 7.28
N GLY A 121 -4.32 -0.50 6.92
CA GLY A 121 -3.26 -0.16 7.84
C GLY A 121 -2.22 -1.28 7.76
N CYS A 122 -1.26 -1.11 6.84
CA CYS A 122 -0.12 -1.99 6.52
C CYS A 122 -0.35 -3.50 6.58
#